data_AF-X1DWA6-F1
#
_entry.id   AF-X1DWA6-F1
#
_cell.length_a   1.000
_cell.length_b   1.000
_cell.length_c   1.000
_cell.angle_alpha   90.00
_cell.angle_beta   90.00
_cell.angle_gamma   90.00
#
_symmetry.space_group_name_H-M   'P 1'
#
loop_
_entity.id
_entity.type
_entity.pdbx_description
1 polymer ?
#
loop_
_entity_poly.entity_id
_entity_poly.type
_entity_poly.pdbx_seq_one_letter_code
_entity_poly.pdbx_strand_id
1 'polypeptide(L)'
;MYVYVEDNSYNPAMVKYGDSQGEHPNDITIEEWQEWIIPISSLNDANLADLRALCIGFGEDRFYPFPGGWGTVYFDDIRLYPARCIPEKLKPIADLSDNCIVDLADVEIMAGQWLQSGENTADIFEDSIVNLKDFAVLANSWLDEQLWPPQE
;
A
#
# COMPACT_ATOMS: atom_id res chain seq x y z
N MET A 1 -1.65 -15.34 7.49
CA MET A 1 -2.18 -14.59 8.65
C MET A 1 -3.41 -13.83 8.18
N TYR A 2 -4.38 -13.52 9.03
CA TYR A 2 -5.54 -12.74 8.67
C TYR A 2 -5.95 -11.76 9.77
N VAL A 3 -6.63 -10.68 9.37
CA VAL A 3 -7.44 -9.83 10.23
C VAL A 3 -8.89 -10.12 9.92
N TYR A 4 -9.67 -10.32 10.96
CA TYR A 4 -11.10 -10.53 10.89
C TYR A 4 -11.78 -9.52 11.80
N VAL A 5 -12.87 -8.95 11.32
CA VAL A 5 -13.76 -8.08 12.10
C VAL A 5 -15.19 -8.60 12.03
N GLU A 6 -15.96 -8.33 13.07
CA GLU A 6 -17.39 -8.62 13.13
C GLU A 6 -18.10 -7.43 13.78
N ASP A 7 -19.20 -6.99 13.16
CA ASP A 7 -20.05 -5.94 13.72
C ASP A 7 -21.05 -6.49 14.74
N ASN A 8 -21.77 -5.61 15.44
CA ASN A 8 -22.79 -6.02 16.41
C ASN A 8 -24.02 -6.72 15.77
N SER A 9 -24.14 -6.70 14.44
CA SER A 9 -25.16 -7.44 13.68
C SER A 9 -24.66 -8.81 13.20
N TYR A 10 -23.46 -9.24 13.63
CA TYR A 10 -22.83 -10.51 13.25
C TYR A 10 -22.44 -10.59 11.77
N ASN A 11 -22.21 -9.47 11.10
CA ASN A 11 -21.64 -9.48 9.75
C ASN A 11 -20.10 -9.57 9.83
N PRO A 12 -19.49 -10.61 9.24
CA PRO A 12 -18.05 -10.77 9.23
C PRO A 12 -17.40 -10.05 8.04
N ALA A 13 -16.20 -9.52 8.23
CA ALA A 13 -15.29 -9.19 7.14
C ALA A 13 -13.86 -9.67 7.48
N MET A 14 -13.12 -10.13 6.47
CA MET A 14 -11.80 -10.72 6.67
C MET A 14 -10.84 -10.37 5.54
N VAL A 15 -9.61 -10.05 5.90
CA VAL A 15 -8.51 -9.82 4.96
C VAL A 15 -7.38 -10.77 5.32
N LYS A 16 -6.84 -11.47 4.31
CA LYS A 16 -5.69 -12.36 4.48
C LYS A 16 -4.44 -11.67 3.97
N TYR A 17 -3.37 -11.78 4.76
CA TYR A 17 -2.03 -11.38 4.35
C TYR A 17 -1.53 -12.33 3.26
N GLY A 18 -1.10 -11.77 2.13
CA GLY A 18 -0.67 -12.51 0.94
C GLY A 18 -1.67 -12.48 -0.22
N ASP A 19 -2.89 -11.95 -0.01
CA ASP A 19 -3.87 -11.79 -1.09
C ASP A 19 -3.58 -10.53 -1.94
N SER A 20 -2.85 -9.56 -1.38
CA SER A 20 -2.45 -8.33 -2.08
C SER A 20 -1.08 -8.46 -2.76
N GLN A 21 -0.88 -7.72 -3.85
CA GLN A 21 0.42 -7.64 -4.52
C GLN A 21 1.51 -7.16 -3.56
N GLY A 22 2.67 -7.82 -3.60
CA GLY A 22 3.82 -7.53 -2.74
C GLY A 22 3.78 -8.15 -1.34
N GLU A 23 2.69 -8.83 -0.96
CA GLU A 23 2.62 -9.58 0.31
C GLU A 23 2.96 -11.05 0.08
N HIS A 24 3.82 -11.63 0.93
CA HIS A 24 4.17 -13.04 0.85
C HIS A 24 3.96 -13.73 2.20
N PRO A 25 3.14 -14.79 2.29
CA PRO A 25 2.87 -15.46 3.57
C PRO A 25 4.12 -15.92 4.35
N ASN A 26 5.25 -16.10 3.67
CA ASN A 26 6.54 -16.45 4.27
C ASN A 26 7.23 -15.27 4.99
N ASP A 27 6.77 -14.04 4.83
CA ASP A 27 7.30 -12.85 5.52
C ASP A 27 7.15 -12.95 7.03
N ILE A 28 6.26 -13.83 7.51
CA ILE A 28 6.16 -14.23 8.94
C ILE A 28 7.47 -14.80 9.50
N THR A 29 8.41 -15.22 8.66
CA THR A 29 9.73 -15.72 9.07
C THR A 29 10.80 -14.64 9.18
N ILE A 30 10.48 -13.40 8.78
CA ILE A 30 11.38 -12.26 8.91
C ILE A 30 11.39 -11.82 10.38
N GLU A 31 12.57 -11.77 10.99
CA GLU A 31 12.74 -11.45 12.41
C GLU A 31 12.70 -9.94 12.72
N GLU A 32 12.46 -9.10 11.71
CA GLU A 32 12.31 -7.65 11.81
C GLU A 32 10.84 -7.24 11.80
N TRP A 33 10.51 -6.13 12.48
CA TRP A 33 9.14 -5.60 12.49
C TRP A 33 8.63 -5.30 11.08
N GLN A 34 7.52 -5.92 10.71
CA GLN A 34 6.83 -5.69 9.44
C GLN A 34 5.56 -4.87 9.68
N GLU A 35 5.31 -3.87 8.83
CA GLU A 35 4.03 -3.15 8.81
C GLU A 35 3.08 -3.87 7.84
N TRP A 36 1.86 -4.17 8.31
CA TRP A 36 0.79 -4.64 7.45
C TRP A 36 -0.31 -3.59 7.34
N ILE A 37 -0.45 -3.01 6.15
CA ILE A 37 -1.40 -1.94 5.89
C ILE A 37 -2.61 -2.50 5.14
N ILE A 38 -3.78 -2.38 5.75
CA ILE A 38 -5.05 -2.90 5.21
C ILE A 38 -5.94 -1.72 4.79
N PRO A 39 -6.40 -1.63 3.53
CA PRO A 39 -7.33 -0.59 3.13
C PRO A 39 -8.68 -0.88 3.79
N ILE A 40 -9.25 0.11 4.47
CA ILE A 40 -10.47 -0.11 5.25
C ILE A 40 -11.65 -0.60 4.40
N SER A 41 -11.66 -0.26 3.10
CA SER A 41 -12.63 -0.71 2.10
C SER A 41 -12.63 -2.22 1.87
N SER A 42 -11.54 -2.92 2.21
CA SER A 42 -11.47 -4.40 2.16
C SER A 42 -12.24 -5.09 3.29
N LEU A 43 -12.78 -4.31 4.24
CA LEU A 43 -13.58 -4.81 5.36
C LEU A 43 -15.05 -4.32 5.27
N ASN A 44 -15.51 -3.94 4.08
CA ASN A 44 -16.81 -3.31 3.84
C ASN A 44 -18.04 -4.22 4.08
N ASP A 45 -17.86 -5.53 4.20
CA ASP A 45 -18.94 -6.47 4.57
C ASP A 45 -19.42 -6.29 6.02
N ALA A 46 -18.65 -5.62 6.88
CA ALA A 46 -19.00 -5.33 8.27
C ALA A 46 -19.23 -3.82 8.48
N ASN A 47 -20.14 -3.46 9.39
CA ASN A 47 -20.28 -2.07 9.83
C ASN A 47 -19.13 -1.68 10.77
N LEU A 48 -18.10 -1.04 10.21
CA LEU A 48 -16.89 -0.64 10.95
C LEU A 48 -17.12 0.46 11.99
N ALA A 49 -18.25 1.17 11.94
CA ALA A 49 -18.63 2.14 12.97
C ALA A 49 -19.24 1.48 14.21
N ASP A 50 -19.54 0.17 14.16
CA ASP A 50 -20.22 -0.58 15.22
C ASP A 50 -19.61 -1.98 15.39
N LEU A 51 -18.28 -2.01 15.52
CA LEU A 51 -17.53 -3.26 15.69
C LEU A 51 -17.75 -3.88 17.06
N ARG A 52 -17.90 -5.20 17.05
CA ARG A 52 -17.96 -6.04 18.25
C ARG A 52 -16.64 -6.75 18.51
N ALA A 53 -15.96 -7.19 17.46
CA ALA A 53 -14.74 -7.98 17.58
C ALA A 53 -13.72 -7.61 16.50
N LEU A 54 -12.45 -7.60 16.91
CA LEU A 54 -11.28 -7.64 16.03
C LEU A 54 -10.47 -8.89 16.41
N CYS A 55 -10.10 -9.68 15.41
CA CYS A 55 -9.34 -10.91 15.57
C CYS A 55 -8.16 -10.90 14.62
N ILE A 56 -6.98 -11.22 15.13
CA ILE A 56 -5.80 -11.54 14.32
C ILE A 56 -5.57 -13.05 14.45
N GLY A 57 -5.42 -13.74 13.33
CA GLY A 57 -5.30 -15.18 13.31
C GLY A 57 -4.39 -15.73 12.22
N PHE A 58 -4.18 -17.04 12.26
CA PHE A 58 -3.36 -17.79 11.32
C PHE A 58 -4.17 -18.94 10.72
N GLY A 59 -3.80 -19.36 9.50
CA GLY A 59 -4.54 -20.34 8.72
C GLY A 59 -5.52 -19.70 7.74
N GLU A 60 -6.39 -20.53 7.16
CA GLU A 60 -7.31 -20.13 6.10
C GLU A 60 -8.71 -19.74 6.60
N ASP A 61 -9.13 -20.27 7.76
CA ASP A 61 -10.47 -20.14 8.32
C ASP A 61 -10.40 -19.91 9.83
N ARG A 62 -11.20 -18.95 10.32
CA ARG A 62 -11.32 -18.62 11.75
C ARG A 62 -12.01 -19.71 12.56
N PHE A 63 -13.05 -20.33 12.00
CA PHE A 63 -13.89 -21.31 12.68
C PHE A 63 -13.34 -22.73 12.51
N TYR A 64 -12.57 -22.98 11.45
CA TYR A 64 -11.97 -24.28 11.15
C TYR A 64 -10.46 -24.18 10.89
N PRO A 65 -9.65 -23.76 11.88
CA PRO A 65 -8.21 -23.65 11.70
C PRO A 65 -7.58 -25.04 11.55
N PHE A 66 -6.89 -25.26 10.43
CA PHE A 66 -6.04 -26.43 10.24
C PHE A 66 -4.65 -26.18 10.83
N PRO A 67 -4.10 -27.08 11.67
CA PRO A 67 -2.75 -26.93 12.19
C PRO A 67 -1.70 -26.94 11.06
N GLY A 68 -0.95 -25.85 10.92
CA GLY A 68 0.12 -25.73 9.91
C GLY A 68 1.54 -25.66 10.49
N GLY A 69 1.70 -25.20 11.74
CA GLY A 69 2.98 -25.02 12.40
C GLY A 69 2.82 -24.39 13.79
N TRP A 70 3.93 -24.17 14.48
CA TRP A 70 3.96 -23.52 15.80
C TRP A 70 5.14 -22.55 15.89
N GLY A 71 5.00 -21.51 16.69
CA GLY A 71 5.99 -20.45 16.87
C GLY A 71 5.43 -19.30 17.71
N THR A 72 6.24 -18.27 17.91
CA THR A 72 5.85 -17.04 18.62
C THR A 72 5.82 -15.89 17.63
N VAL A 73 4.74 -15.13 17.63
CA VAL A 73 4.59 -13.91 16.82
C VAL A 73 4.21 -12.78 17.77
N TYR A 74 4.81 -11.61 17.56
CA TYR A 74 4.51 -10.41 18.31
C TYR A 74 3.70 -9.46 17.43
N PHE A 75 2.71 -8.81 18.04
CA PHE A 75 1.94 -7.75 17.42
C PHE A 75 2.08 -6.52 18.29
N ASP A 76 2.36 -5.39 17.67
CA ASP A 76 2.38 -4.10 18.34
C ASP A 76 1.68 -3.07 17.45
N ASP A 77 1.28 -1.95 18.05
CA ASP A 77 0.68 -0.79 17.40
C ASP A 77 -0.42 -1.10 16.37
N ILE A 78 -1.64 -1.36 16.85
CA ILE A 78 -2.83 -1.45 15.99
C ILE A 78 -3.48 -0.07 15.92
N ARG A 79 -3.43 0.56 14.75
CA ARG A 79 -3.88 1.94 14.55
C ARG A 79 -4.73 2.10 13.30
N LEU A 80 -5.67 3.03 13.36
CA LEU A 80 -6.42 3.49 12.21
C LEU A 80 -5.83 4.82 11.74
N TYR A 81 -5.56 4.92 10.44
CA TYR A 81 -5.08 6.14 9.82
C TYR A 81 -6.10 6.63 8.79
N PRO A 82 -6.26 7.96 8.60
CA PRO A 82 -6.86 8.48 7.38
C PRO A 82 -5.99 8.11 6.17
N ALA A 83 -6.48 8.38 4.96
CA ALA A 83 -5.66 8.25 3.77
C ALA A 83 -4.35 9.03 3.92
N ARG A 84 -3.22 8.39 3.61
CA ARG A 84 -1.87 8.93 3.78
C ARG A 84 -1.00 8.60 2.58
N CYS A 85 0.13 9.29 2.46
CA CYS A 85 1.10 9.00 1.40
C CYS A 85 1.75 7.63 1.65
N ILE A 86 1.58 6.71 0.70
CA ILE A 86 2.21 5.39 0.66
C ILE A 86 2.58 5.11 -0.81
N PRO A 87 3.71 5.64 -1.28
CA PRO A 87 4.11 5.59 -2.69
C PRO A 87 4.18 4.18 -3.26
N GLU A 88 4.46 3.18 -2.41
CA GLU A 88 4.53 1.77 -2.79
C GLU A 88 3.14 1.18 -3.13
N LYS A 89 2.06 1.82 -2.67
CA LYS A 89 0.68 1.37 -2.92
C LYS A 89 -0.03 2.24 -3.95
N LEU A 90 0.20 3.56 -3.94
CA LEU A 90 -0.39 4.49 -4.87
C LEU A 90 0.42 5.79 -4.91
N LYS A 91 0.74 6.26 -6.12
CA LYS A 91 1.32 7.58 -6.37
C LYS A 91 1.00 8.05 -7.79
N PRO A 92 1.03 9.37 -8.05
CA PRO A 92 0.99 9.90 -9.42
C PRO A 92 2.14 9.34 -10.27
N ILE A 93 1.91 9.15 -11.58
CA ILE A 93 2.92 8.58 -12.50
C ILE A 93 4.21 9.42 -12.58
N ALA A 94 4.10 10.73 -12.36
CA ALA A 94 5.22 11.67 -12.41
C ALA A 94 5.72 12.10 -11.02
N ASP A 95 5.28 11.44 -9.96
CA ASP A 95 5.90 11.58 -8.63
C ASP A 95 7.18 10.72 -8.62
N LEU A 96 8.27 11.39 -8.93
CA LEU A 96 9.63 10.86 -8.99
C LEU A 96 10.30 10.87 -7.62
N SER A 97 9.79 11.70 -6.71
CA SER A 97 10.34 11.91 -5.36
C SER A 97 9.71 11.01 -4.29
N ASP A 98 8.67 10.24 -4.64
CA ASP A 98 7.92 9.36 -3.76
C ASP A 98 7.30 10.13 -2.58
N ASN A 99 6.80 11.35 -2.82
CA ASN A 99 6.15 12.18 -1.80
C ASN A 99 4.62 12.28 -1.98
N CYS A 100 4.07 11.52 -2.93
CA CYS A 100 2.68 11.41 -3.33
C CYS A 100 2.07 12.64 -4.00
N ILE A 101 2.86 13.64 -4.39
CA ILE A 101 2.41 14.83 -5.09
C ILE A 101 3.40 15.20 -6.20
N VAL A 102 2.90 15.53 -7.40
CA VAL A 102 3.78 16.03 -8.46
C VAL A 102 4.06 17.51 -8.23
N ASP A 103 5.27 17.84 -7.76
CA ASP A 103 5.67 19.21 -7.46
C ASP A 103 7.12 19.52 -7.86
N LEU A 104 7.69 20.56 -7.25
CA LEU A 104 9.02 21.03 -7.57
C LEU A 104 10.11 19.98 -7.26
N ALA A 105 9.88 19.08 -6.29
CA ALA A 105 10.81 18.01 -5.97
C ALA A 105 11.00 17.07 -7.19
N ASP A 106 9.93 16.79 -7.93
CA ASP A 106 10.00 15.96 -9.13
C ASP A 106 10.68 16.67 -10.29
N VAL A 107 10.46 17.99 -10.41
CA VAL A 107 11.17 18.83 -11.39
C VAL A 107 12.67 18.86 -11.11
N GLU A 108 13.09 18.89 -9.85
CA GLU A 108 14.51 18.85 -9.48
C GLU A 108 15.17 17.54 -9.95
N ILE A 109 14.50 16.40 -9.75
CA ILE A 109 14.96 15.09 -10.22
C ILE A 109 15.04 15.07 -11.74
N MET A 110 13.99 15.53 -12.42
CA MET A 110 13.94 15.57 -13.89
C MET A 110 15.02 16.48 -14.48
N ALA A 111 15.25 17.66 -13.89
CA ALA A 111 16.30 18.58 -14.32
C ALA A 111 17.69 17.98 -14.10
N GLY A 112 17.90 17.25 -12.99
CA GLY A 112 19.15 16.55 -12.71
C GLY A 112 19.47 15.43 -13.70
N GLN A 113 18.44 14.79 -14.25
CA GLN A 113 18.55 13.70 -15.22
C GLN A 113 18.34 14.14 -16.67
N TRP A 114 18.21 15.44 -16.93
CA TRP A 114 17.86 15.96 -18.26
C TRP A 114 18.84 15.51 -19.35
N LEU A 115 18.32 14.94 -20.44
CA LEU A 115 19.06 14.38 -21.57
C LEU A 115 20.02 13.22 -21.21
N GLN A 116 19.91 12.66 -20.00
CA GLN A 116 20.59 11.42 -19.67
C GLN A 116 19.94 10.23 -20.37
N SER A 117 20.74 9.22 -20.67
CA SER A 117 20.30 7.99 -21.33
C SER A 117 20.45 6.77 -20.43
N GLY A 118 19.69 5.72 -20.70
CA GLY A 118 19.65 4.50 -19.89
C GLY A 118 18.62 4.59 -18.77
N GLU A 119 18.74 3.72 -17.78
CA GLU A 119 17.80 3.61 -16.66
C GLU A 119 17.86 4.86 -15.77
N ASN A 120 16.86 5.74 -15.90
CA ASN A 120 16.71 6.97 -15.11
C ASN A 120 15.30 7.00 -14.53
N THR A 121 15.15 7.47 -13.29
CA THR A 121 13.84 7.58 -12.65
C THR A 121 12.92 8.56 -13.38
N ALA A 122 13.48 9.61 -14.00
CA ALA A 122 12.76 10.60 -14.79
C ALA A 122 12.48 10.17 -16.24
N ASP A 123 12.89 8.96 -16.67
CA ASP A 123 12.51 8.38 -17.98
C ASP A 123 11.13 7.72 -17.86
N ILE A 124 10.11 8.55 -17.68
CA ILE A 124 8.72 8.11 -17.44
C ILE A 124 8.16 7.39 -18.67
N PHE A 125 8.64 7.73 -19.87
CA PHE A 125 8.20 7.09 -21.12
C PHE A 125 8.96 5.80 -21.45
N GLU A 126 9.96 5.42 -20.63
CA GLU A 126 10.82 4.25 -20.80
C GLU A 126 11.45 4.16 -22.21
N ASP A 127 11.79 5.31 -22.83
CA ASP A 127 12.46 5.35 -24.14
C ASP A 127 13.99 5.47 -24.05
N SER A 128 14.52 5.21 -22.84
CA SER A 128 15.94 5.23 -22.49
C SER A 128 16.59 6.61 -22.60
N ILE A 129 15.81 7.68 -22.60
CA ILE A 129 16.32 9.06 -22.63
C ILE A 129 15.35 10.05 -21.99
N VAL A 130 15.80 10.75 -20.95
CA VAL A 130 15.02 11.81 -20.31
C VAL A 130 14.94 13.03 -21.22
N ASN A 131 13.75 13.35 -21.71
CA ASN A 131 13.53 14.43 -22.66
C ASN A 131 12.17 15.14 -22.47
N LEU A 132 11.76 15.92 -23.47
CA LEU A 132 10.51 16.68 -23.42
C LEU A 132 9.25 15.82 -23.33
N LYS A 133 9.30 14.54 -23.75
CA LYS A 133 8.18 13.62 -23.57
C LYS A 133 7.94 13.33 -22.10
N ASP A 134 8.98 13.06 -21.33
CA ASP A 134 8.87 12.79 -19.89
C ASP A 134 8.41 14.04 -19.15
N PHE A 135 8.97 15.20 -19.50
CA PHE A 135 8.53 16.48 -18.97
C PHE A 135 7.05 16.77 -19.29
N ALA A 136 6.56 16.37 -20.47
CA ALA A 136 5.15 16.55 -20.79
C ALA A 136 4.24 15.72 -19.87
N VAL A 137 4.67 14.53 -19.44
CA VAL A 137 3.93 13.73 -18.45
C VAL A 137 3.91 14.43 -17.09
N LEU A 138 5.07 14.88 -16.61
CA LEU A 138 5.16 15.65 -15.36
C LEU A 138 4.30 16.91 -15.39
N ALA A 139 4.39 17.70 -16.45
CA ALA A 139 3.62 18.93 -16.59
C ALA A 139 2.11 18.67 -16.69
N ASN A 140 1.69 17.55 -17.30
CA ASN A 140 0.29 17.16 -17.37
C ASN A 140 -0.28 16.71 -16.02
N SER A 141 0.57 16.16 -15.15
CA SER A 141 0.20 15.72 -13.80
C SER A 141 0.57 16.73 -12.71
N TRP A 142 0.89 17.98 -13.07
CA TRP A 142 1.34 18.98 -12.13
C TRP A 142 0.34 19.22 -10.99
N LEU A 143 0.81 19.12 -9.74
CA LEU A 143 0.03 19.18 -8.50
C LEU A 143 -1.01 18.06 -8.34
N ASP A 144 -0.94 16.99 -9.14
CA ASP A 144 -1.70 15.79 -8.84
C ASP A 144 -1.16 15.20 -7.52
N GLU A 145 -2.05 15.04 -6.54
CA GLU A 145 -1.76 14.36 -5.28
C GLU A 145 -2.59 13.06 -5.23
N GLN A 146 -1.95 11.95 -4.82
CA GLN A 146 -2.66 10.70 -4.58
C GLN A 146 -2.30 10.11 -3.23
N LEU A 147 -3.29 10.02 -2.34
CA LEU A 147 -3.16 9.37 -1.04
C LEU A 147 -3.77 7.96 -1.09
N TRP A 148 -3.23 7.06 -0.27
CA TRP A 148 -3.74 5.71 -0.11
C TRP A 148 -4.46 5.52 1.23
N PRO A 149 -5.62 4.81 1.27
CA PRO A 149 -6.36 4.31 0.12
C PRO A 149 -6.97 5.47 -0.70
N PRO A 150 -7.30 5.24 -1.99
CA PRO A 150 -7.93 6.27 -2.82
C PRO A 150 -9.21 6.77 -2.16
N GLN A 151 -9.40 8.09 -2.13
CA GLN A 151 -10.64 8.69 -1.67
C GLN A 151 -11.67 8.61 -2.81
N GLU A 152 -12.89 8.16 -2.49
CA GLU A 152 -14.04 8.18 -3.43
C GLU A 152 -14.57 9.60 -3.67
#